data_AF-A0A4Q3KSN9-F1
#
_entry.id   AF-A0A4Q3KSN9-F1
#
_cell.length_a   1.000
_cell.length_b   1.000
_cell.length_c   1.000
_cell.angle_alpha   90.00
_cell.angle_beta   90.00
_cell.angle_gamma   90.00
#
_symmetry.space_group_name_H-M   'P 1'
#
loop_
_entity.id
_entity.type
_entity.pdbx_description
1 polymer ?
#
loop_
_entity_poly.entity_id
_entity_poly.type
_entity_poly.pdbx_seq_one_letter_code
_entity_poly.pdbx_strand_id
1 'polypeptide(L)'
;MTRAIDKTRSCRSMAEVRERVDALDDILVPLLVERGGYMTQAALNKPLQSQVRDEDRIEAIVRRVRARAQAEGGEPDVIEAIYRSMMEAYIAYEHREFDRLVAAGHKNESQEPTT
;
A
#
# COMPACT_ATOMS: atom_id res chain seq x y z
N MET A 1 -20.93 -12.23 -11.91
CA MET A 1 -19.67 -12.65 -11.28
C MET A 1 -19.92 -12.83 -9.79
N THR A 2 -19.38 -13.88 -9.17
CA THR A 2 -19.48 -14.11 -7.72
C THR A 2 -18.53 -13.17 -6.98
N ARG A 3 -18.99 -12.50 -5.92
CA ARG A 3 -18.19 -11.54 -5.15
C ARG A 3 -17.25 -12.28 -4.19
N ALA A 4 -16.11 -11.69 -3.83
CA ALA A 4 -15.18 -12.30 -2.88
C ALA A 4 -15.83 -12.61 -1.52
N ILE A 5 -16.70 -11.72 -1.01
CA ILE A 5 -17.41 -11.95 0.27
C ILE A 5 -18.27 -13.21 0.25
N ASP A 6 -18.78 -13.61 -0.92
CA ASP A 6 -19.61 -14.80 -1.09
C ASP A 6 -18.79 -16.10 -0.98
N LYS A 7 -17.44 -16.03 -1.00
CA LYS A 7 -16.54 -17.19 -0.81
C LYS A 7 -16.27 -17.52 0.66
N THR A 8 -16.73 -16.68 1.59
CA THR A 8 -16.56 -16.92 3.02
C THR A 8 -17.28 -18.19 3.46
N ARG A 9 -16.70 -18.90 4.43
CA ARG A 9 -17.32 -20.08 5.04
C ARG A 9 -17.94 -19.69 6.37
N SER A 10 -19.11 -20.25 6.68
CA SER A 10 -19.72 -20.09 8.01
C SER A 10 -18.77 -20.67 9.07
N CYS A 11 -18.42 -19.85 10.05
CA CYS A 11 -17.62 -20.25 11.21
C CYS A 11 -18.53 -20.43 12.43
N ARG A 12 -18.28 -21.45 13.24
CA ARG A 12 -19.05 -21.79 14.45
C ARG A 12 -18.36 -21.33 15.74
N SER A 13 -17.14 -20.83 15.64
CA SER A 13 -16.38 -20.30 16.77
C SER A 13 -15.41 -19.20 16.33
N MET A 14 -14.95 -18.40 17.30
CA MET A 14 -13.89 -17.41 17.05
C MET A 14 -12.56 -18.06 16.68
N ALA A 15 -12.31 -19.31 17.08
CA ALA A 15 -11.12 -20.04 16.66
C ALA A 15 -11.15 -20.33 15.15
N GLU A 16 -12.30 -20.79 14.63
CA GLU A 16 -12.49 -21.00 13.18
C GLU A 16 -12.39 -19.67 12.40
N VAL A 17 -12.91 -18.55 12.95
CA VAL A 17 -12.76 -17.23 12.32
C VAL A 17 -11.29 -16.84 12.21
N ARG A 18 -10.52 -16.97 13.30
CA ARG A 18 -9.09 -16.61 13.34
C ARG A 18 -8.29 -17.44 12.34
N GLU A 19 -8.50 -18.76 12.31
CA GLU A 19 -7.83 -19.64 11.34
C GLU A 19 -8.08 -19.19 9.88
N ARG A 20 -9.29 -18.74 9.55
CA ARG A 20 -9.61 -18.23 8.21
C ARG A 20 -8.95 -16.89 7.92
N VAL A 21 -8.85 -16.01 8.91
CA VAL A 21 -8.17 -14.72 8.78
C VAL A 21 -6.66 -14.92 8.65
N ASP A 22 -6.06 -15.74 9.51
CA ASP A 22 -4.63 -16.06 9.48
C ASP A 22 -4.23 -16.62 8.11
N ALA A 23 -5.04 -17.55 7.56
CA ALA A 23 -4.80 -18.10 6.22
C ALA A 23 -4.93 -17.06 5.09
N LEU A 24 -5.72 -16.00 5.27
CA LEU A 24 -5.76 -14.88 4.32
C LEU A 24 -4.55 -13.96 4.51
N ASP A 25 -4.14 -13.71 5.75
CA ASP A 25 -2.97 -12.88 6.07
C ASP A 25 -1.67 -13.51 5.54
N ASP A 26 -1.55 -14.84 5.57
CA ASP A 26 -0.46 -15.59 4.94
C ASP A 26 -0.36 -15.35 3.41
N ILE A 27 -1.46 -14.96 2.78
CA ILE A 27 -1.50 -14.58 1.35
C ILE A 27 -1.28 -13.08 1.19
N LEU A 28 -1.88 -12.26 2.06
CA LEU A 28 -1.81 -10.80 1.97
C LEU A 28 -0.41 -10.27 2.23
N VAL A 29 0.29 -10.78 3.24
CA VAL A 29 1.61 -10.27 3.64
C VAL A 29 2.64 -10.37 2.50
N PRO A 30 2.81 -11.52 1.81
CA PRO A 30 3.71 -11.60 0.65
C PRO A 30 3.35 -10.61 -0.47
N LEU A 31 2.06 -10.41 -0.75
CA LEU A 31 1.61 -9.46 -1.77
C LEU A 31 1.90 -8.01 -1.37
N LEU A 32 1.78 -7.69 -0.08
CA LEU A 32 2.15 -6.37 0.44
C LEU A 32 3.66 -6.15 0.40
N VAL A 33 4.47 -7.18 0.70
CA VAL A 33 5.93 -7.10 0.55
C VAL A 33 6.31 -6.85 -0.91
N GLU A 34 5.72 -7.57 -1.86
CA GLU A 34 5.95 -7.35 -3.29
C GLU A 34 5.52 -5.95 -3.74
N ARG A 35 4.32 -5.50 -3.32
CA ARG A 35 3.84 -4.13 -3.56
C ARG A 35 4.84 -3.10 -3.03
N GLY A 36 5.35 -3.30 -1.82
CA GLY A 36 6.38 -2.46 -1.21
C GLY A 36 7.68 -2.43 -2.03
N GLY A 37 8.10 -3.58 -2.56
CA GLY A 37 9.24 -3.67 -3.47
C GLY A 37 9.08 -2.81 -4.74
N TYR A 38 7.88 -2.73 -5.33
CA TYR A 38 7.65 -1.82 -6.46
C TYR A 38 7.67 -0.33 -6.05
N MET A 39 7.22 -0.02 -4.84
CA MET A 39 7.27 1.34 -4.29
C MET A 39 8.74 1.79 -4.08
N THR A 40 9.64 0.90 -3.65
CA THR A 40 11.08 1.24 -3.58
C THR A 40 11.71 1.46 -4.95
N GLN A 41 11.28 0.73 -5.98
CA GLN A 41 11.69 1.02 -7.35
C GLN A 41 11.23 2.42 -7.79
N ALA A 42 10.05 2.87 -7.36
CA ALA A 42 9.60 4.23 -7.62
C ALA A 42 10.53 5.25 -6.96
N ALA A 43 11.00 4.99 -5.73
CA ALA A 43 11.99 5.84 -5.06
C ALA A 43 13.33 5.91 -5.81
N LEU A 44 13.79 4.85 -6.49
CA LEU A 44 14.99 4.90 -7.33
C LEU A 44 14.81 5.80 -8.56
N ASN A 45 13.61 5.80 -9.15
CA ASN A 45 13.30 6.57 -10.35
C ASN A 45 12.94 8.04 -10.08
N LYS A 46 12.65 8.41 -8.82
CA LYS A 46 12.35 9.79 -8.42
C LYS A 46 13.66 10.57 -8.15
N PRO A 47 13.95 11.64 -8.91
CA PRO A 47 15.14 12.46 -8.66
C PRO A 47 15.05 13.31 -7.39
N LEU A 48 13.85 13.74 -6.97
CA LEU A 48 13.64 14.66 -5.85
C LEU A 48 12.84 14.03 -4.71
N GLN A 49 13.15 14.42 -3.47
CA GLN A 49 12.41 13.96 -2.28
C GLN A 49 10.96 14.47 -2.27
N SER A 50 10.69 15.66 -2.82
CA SER A 50 9.33 16.21 -2.94
C SER A 50 8.43 15.42 -3.90
N GLN A 51 8.99 14.55 -4.75
CA GLN A 51 8.24 13.66 -5.63
C GLN A 51 7.86 12.33 -4.97
N VAL A 52 8.32 12.07 -3.74
CA VAL A 52 7.97 10.84 -2.99
C VAL A 52 6.46 10.77 -2.77
N ARG A 53 5.81 11.91 -2.47
CA ARG A 53 4.36 12.02 -2.36
C ARG A 53 3.74 12.57 -3.64
N ASP A 54 2.75 11.86 -4.16
CA ASP A 54 1.97 12.24 -5.34
C ASP A 54 0.48 12.09 -5.01
N GLU A 55 -0.19 13.22 -4.75
CA GLU A 55 -1.59 13.25 -4.34
C GLU A 55 -2.54 12.78 -5.45
N ASP A 56 -2.26 13.13 -6.70
CA ASP A 56 -3.09 12.70 -7.84
C ASP A 56 -3.04 11.17 -7.97
N ARG A 57 -1.84 10.59 -7.76
CA ARG A 57 -1.67 9.14 -7.73
C ARG A 57 -2.40 8.50 -6.56
N ILE A 58 -2.31 9.06 -5.36
CA ILE A 58 -3.03 8.58 -4.16
C ILE A 58 -4.54 8.54 -4.45
N GLU A 59 -5.11 9.63 -4.95
CA GLU A 59 -6.54 9.71 -5.23
C GLU A 59 -6.97 8.75 -6.36
N ALA A 60 -6.12 8.53 -7.36
CA ALA A 60 -6.36 7.52 -8.38
C ALA A 60 -6.38 6.09 -7.81
N ILE A 61 -5.51 5.78 -6.83
CA ILE A 61 -5.54 4.50 -6.12
C ILE A 61 -6.84 4.38 -5.32
N VAL A 62 -7.19 5.40 -4.54
CA VAL A 62 -8.39 5.41 -3.70
C VAL A 62 -9.64 5.15 -4.53
N ARG A 63 -9.85 5.89 -5.63
CA ARG A 63 -11.00 5.65 -6.52
C ARG A 63 -11.06 4.21 -7.02
N ARG A 64 -9.92 3.65 -7.45
CA ARG A 64 -9.84 2.28 -7.96
C ARG A 64 -10.18 1.24 -6.89
N VAL A 65 -9.67 1.39 -5.67
CA VAL A 65 -9.86 0.39 -4.61
C VAL A 65 -11.26 0.48 -3.99
N ARG A 66 -11.83 1.68 -3.88
CA ARG A 66 -13.23 1.87 -3.49
C ARG A 66 -14.18 1.17 -4.46
N ALA A 67 -14.00 1.40 -5.77
CA ALA A 67 -14.82 0.73 -6.79
C ALA A 67 -14.67 -0.80 -6.72
N ARG A 68 -13.45 -1.30 -6.48
CA ARG A 68 -13.22 -2.73 -6.32
C ARG A 68 -13.87 -3.29 -5.05
N ALA A 69 -13.82 -2.57 -3.93
CA ALA A 69 -14.46 -2.97 -2.68
C ALA A 69 -15.96 -3.22 -2.87
N GLN A 70 -16.65 -2.27 -3.52
CA GLN A 70 -18.09 -2.41 -3.84
C GLN A 70 -18.35 -3.64 -4.69
N ALA A 71 -17.58 -3.83 -5.76
CA ALA A 71 -17.74 -4.96 -6.67
C ALA A 71 -17.52 -6.32 -5.98
N GLU A 72 -16.67 -6.36 -4.95
CA GLU A 72 -16.36 -7.57 -4.17
C GLU A 72 -17.26 -7.76 -2.93
N GLY A 73 -18.23 -6.85 -2.73
CA GLY A 73 -19.20 -6.90 -1.62
C GLY A 73 -18.62 -6.45 -0.27
N GLY A 74 -17.54 -5.67 -0.29
CA GLY A 74 -16.94 -5.05 0.90
C GLY A 74 -17.34 -3.58 1.06
N GLU A 75 -16.90 -2.99 2.18
CA GLU A 75 -17.21 -1.61 2.53
C GLU A 75 -16.15 -0.63 1.98
N PRO A 76 -16.49 0.33 1.10
CA PRO A 76 -15.50 1.17 0.43
C PRO A 76 -14.69 2.05 1.36
N ASP A 77 -15.33 2.58 2.40
CA ASP A 77 -14.69 3.50 3.35
C ASP A 77 -13.65 2.75 4.21
N VAL A 78 -13.91 1.49 4.55
CA VAL A 78 -12.94 0.62 5.23
C VAL A 78 -11.72 0.37 4.34
N ILE A 79 -11.95 0.02 3.07
CA ILE A 79 -10.85 -0.25 2.13
C ILE A 79 -10.04 1.02 1.84
N GLU A 80 -10.68 2.18 1.72
CA GLU A 80 -9.97 3.45 1.57
C GLU A 80 -9.06 3.73 2.77
N ALA A 81 -9.57 3.59 4.01
CA ALA A 81 -8.77 3.84 5.21
C ALA A 81 -7.52 2.96 5.28
N ILE A 82 -7.65 1.67 4.92
CA ILE A 82 -6.53 0.72 4.83
C ILE A 82 -5.53 1.20 3.78
N TYR A 83 -5.99 1.54 2.57
CA TYR A 83 -5.10 1.94 1.48
C TYR A 83 -4.38 3.26 1.75
N ARG A 84 -5.06 4.26 2.34
CA ARG A 84 -4.42 5.52 2.74
C ARG A 84 -3.33 5.26 3.76
N SER A 85 -3.64 4.53 4.83
CA SER A 85 -2.66 4.17 5.87
C SER A 85 -1.46 3.41 5.29
N MET A 86 -1.71 2.46 4.40
CA MET A 86 -0.66 1.72 3.70
C MET A 86 0.22 2.64 2.83
N MET A 87 -0.38 3.59 2.10
CA MET A 87 0.37 4.55 1.28
C MET A 87 1.25 5.46 2.15
N GLU A 88 0.72 5.97 3.27
CA GLU A 88 1.53 6.77 4.22
C GLU A 88 2.69 5.96 4.79
N ALA A 89 2.46 4.68 5.13
CA ALA A 89 3.52 3.80 5.63
C ALA A 89 4.64 3.59 4.59
N TYR A 90 4.29 3.40 3.31
CA TYR A 90 5.29 3.28 2.25
C TYR A 90 6.00 4.59 1.95
N ILE A 91 5.30 5.74 1.92
CA ILE A 91 5.91 7.05 1.77
C ILE A 91 6.95 7.28 2.88
N ALA A 92 6.59 7.01 4.14
CA ALA A 92 7.52 7.12 5.26
C ALA A 92 8.71 6.17 5.14
N TYR A 93 8.50 4.96 4.62
CA TYR A 93 9.58 4.00 4.36
C TYR A 93 10.50 4.47 3.22
N GLU A 94 9.94 4.99 2.13
CA GLU A 94 10.68 5.55 0.99
C GLU A 94 11.55 6.73 1.41
N HIS A 95 11.06 7.63 2.26
CA HIS A 95 11.88 8.71 2.82
C HIS A 95 13.12 8.17 3.54
N ARG A 96 12.94 7.18 4.42
CA ARG A 96 14.09 6.56 5.14
C ARG A 96 15.07 5.88 4.19
N GLU A 97 14.57 5.21 3.15
CA GLU A 97 15.45 4.55 2.18
C GLU A 97 16.18 5.56 1.29
N PHE A 98 15.53 6.66 0.92
CA PHE A 98 16.19 7.76 0.20
C PHE A 98 17.35 8.33 1.03
N ASP A 99 17.12 8.65 2.31
CA ASP A 99 18.13 9.18 3.21
C ASP A 99 19.31 8.19 3.36
N ARG A 100 19.02 6.89 3.45
CA ARG A 100 20.04 5.83 3.48
C ARG A 100 20.88 5.80 2.20
N LEU A 101 20.25 5.92 1.02
CA LEU A 101 20.93 5.93 -0.28
C LEU A 101 21.81 7.17 -0.47
N VAL A 102 21.35 8.33 0.00
CA VAL A 102 22.13 9.58 0.06
C VAL A 102 23.35 9.41 0.95
N ALA A 103 23.16 8.94 2.19
CA ALA A 103 24.26 8.71 3.13
C ALA A 103 25.29 7.71 2.61
N ALA A 104 24.86 6.74 1.80
CA ALA A 104 25.73 5.76 1.16
C ALA A 104 26.35 6.24 -0.16
N GLY A 105 26.12 7.48 -0.59
CA GLY A 105 26.68 8.08 -1.81
C GLY A 105 26.08 7.54 -3.13
N HIS A 106 24.94 6.84 -3.07
CA HIS A 106 24.26 6.29 -4.25
C HIS A 106 23.26 7.29 -4.87
N LYS A 107 22.94 8.37 -4.14
CA LYS A 107 22.09 9.49 -4.58
C LYS A 107 22.65 10.80 -4.04
N ASN A 108 22.42 11.89 -4.78
CA ASN A 108 22.70 13.23 -4.29
C ASN A 108 21.47 13.76 -3.54
N GLU A 109 21.69 14.58 -2.50
CA GLU A 109 20.62 15.44 -1.97
C GLU A 109 20.22 16.40 -3.09
N SER A 110 19.12 16.10 -3.78
CA SER A 110 18.57 17.02 -4.73
C SER A 110 17.96 18.19 -3.94
N GLN A 111 18.73 19.25 -3.77
CA GLN A 111 18.26 20.53 -3.24
C GLN A 111 17.20 21.07 -4.22
N GLU A 112 16.03 21.44 -3.70
CA GLU A 112 15.10 22.27 -4.48
C GLU A 112 15.82 23.57 -4.87
N PRO A 113 15.68 24.06 -6.11
CA PRO A 113 16.20 25.37 -6.45
C PRO A 113 15.43 26.39 -5.62
N THR A 114 16.12 26.99 -4.64
CA THR A 114 15.64 28.13 -3.87
C THR A 114 15.10 29.18 -4.84
N THR A 115 13.79 29.37 -4.85
CA THR A 115 13.13 30.49 -5.50
C THR A 115 12.58 31.42 -4.44
#